data_AF-A0AAD5Q8Z4-F1
#
_entry.id   AF-A0AAD5Q8Z4-F1
#
_cell.length_a   1.000
_cell.length_b   1.000
_cell.length_c   1.000
_cell.angle_alpha   90.00
_cell.angle_beta   90.00
_cell.angle_gamma   90.00
#
_symmetry.space_group_name_H-M   'P 1'
#
loop_
_entity.id
_entity.type
_entity.pdbx_description
1 polymer ?
#
loop_
_entity_poly.entity_id
_entity_poly.type
_entity_poly.pdbx_seq_one_letter_code
_entity_poly.pdbx_strand_id
1 'polypeptide(L)' 'MVTLVCALVGVKGNAFAVDIDASKSVDHLKKAIKKKKENDLKAIDADKLQLFLAKKGGDTWLESSTDDR' A
#
# COMPACT_ATOMS: atom_id res chain seq x y z
N MET A 1 -15.86 0.67 -8.42
CA MET A 1 -14.80 1.56 -7.89
C MET A 1 -14.79 1.52 -6.37
N VAL A 2 -13.62 1.29 -5.78
CA VAL A 2 -13.36 1.32 -4.33
C VAL A 2 -12.12 2.17 -4.06
N THR A 3 -12.08 2.80 -2.90
CA THR A 3 -10.91 3.59 -2.45
C THR A 3 -10.18 2.80 -1.37
N LEU A 4 -8.91 2.49 -1.61
CA LEU A 4 -8.04 1.86 -0.64
C LEU A 4 -7.14 2.90 0.01
N VAL A 5 -7.01 2.84 1.34
CA VAL A 5 -6.03 3.63 2.08
C VAL A 5 -4.76 2.80 2.21
N CYS A 6 -3.67 3.30 1.63
CA CYS A 6 -2.37 2.65 1.61
C CYS A 6 -1.35 3.49 2.37
N ALA A 7 -0.30 2.85 2.87
CA ALA A 7 0.86 3.50 3.46
C ALA A 7 2.11 2.70 3.07
N LEU A 8 3.24 3.40 2.86
CA LEU A 8 4.54 2.74 2.74
C LEU A 8 5.06 2.44 4.14
N VAL A 9 5.46 1.19 4.38
CA VAL A 9 6.02 0.75 5.66
C VAL A 9 7.32 1.51 5.96
N GLY A 10 7.54 1.89 7.21
CA GLY A 10 8.75 2.59 7.66
C GLY A 10 8.78 4.09 7.39
N VAL A 11 7.75 4.66 6.75
CA VAL A 11 7.65 6.10 6.51
C VAL A 11 6.49 6.67 7.33
N LYS A 12 6.80 7.58 8.26
CA LYS A 12 5.80 8.16 9.17
C LYS A 12 4.86 9.12 8.44
N GLY A 13 3.55 9.02 8.72
CA GLY A 13 2.55 10.00 8.28
C GLY A 13 2.29 10.04 6.77
N ASN A 14 2.53 8.93 6.06
CA ASN A 14 2.52 8.90 4.60
C ASN A 14 1.26 8.30 3.97
N ALA A 15 0.21 8.06 4.75
CA ALA A 15 -1.01 7.41 4.27
C ALA A 15 -1.60 8.16 3.06
N PHE A 16 -2.06 7.40 2.06
CA PHE A 16 -2.56 7.93 0.80
C PHE A 16 -3.69 7.07 0.25
N ALA A 17 -4.63 7.71 -0.40
CA ALA A 17 -5.75 7.03 -1.06
C ALA A 17 -5.37 6.59 -2.48
N VAL A 18 -5.81 5.39 -2.85
CA VAL A 18 -5.70 4.82 -4.20
C VAL A 18 -7.07 4.31 -4.62
N ASP A 19 -7.59 4.89 -5.70
CA ASP A 19 -8.84 4.45 -6.31
C ASP A 19 -8.58 3.32 -7.31
N ILE A 20 -9.34 2.24 -7.19
CA ILE A 20 -9.24 1.09 -8.08
C ILE A 20 -10.63 0.50 -8.33
N ASP A 21 -10.85 -0.07 -9.51
CA ASP A 21 -12.07 -0.83 -9.73
C ASP A 21 -11.99 -2.22 -9.09
N ALA A 22 -13.09 -2.68 -8.48
CA ALA A 22 -13.12 -3.94 -7.75
C ALA A 22 -12.89 -5.18 -8.65
N SER A 23 -13.08 -5.05 -9.97
CA SER A 23 -12.77 -6.09 -10.95
C SER A 23 -11.27 -6.21 -11.27
N LYS A 24 -10.44 -5.25 -10.83
CA LYS A 24 -9.02 -5.20 -11.17
C LYS A 24 -8.20 -6.11 -10.27
N SER A 25 -7.14 -6.68 -10.86
CA SER A 25 -6.22 -7.57 -10.15
C SER A 25 -5.25 -6.82 -9.23
N VAL A 26 -4.58 -7.56 -8.35
CA VAL A 26 -3.53 -7.03 -7.47
C VAL A 26 -2.37 -6.39 -8.26
N ASP A 27 -2.05 -6.90 -9.46
CA ASP A 27 -1.06 -6.28 -10.35
C ASP A 27 -1.44 -4.83 -10.73
N HIS A 28 -2.72 -4.59 -11.03
CA HIS A 28 -3.21 -3.24 -11.31
C HIS A 28 -3.11 -2.34 -10.07
N LEU A 29 -3.39 -2.89 -8.88
CA LEU A 29 -3.23 -2.17 -7.62
C LEU A 29 -1.77 -1.75 -7.38
N LYS A 30 -0.82 -2.67 -7.59
CA LYS A 30 0.61 -2.36 -7.48
C LYS A 30 1.03 -1.23 -8.43
N LYS A 31 0.56 -1.27 -9.68
CA LYS A 31 0.80 -0.21 -10.68
C LYS A 31 0.20 1.13 -10.26
N ALA A 32 -1.02 1.12 -9.72
CA ALA A 32 -1.69 2.33 -9.23
C ALA A 32 -0.94 2.95 -8.04
N ILE A 33 -0.48 2.13 -7.10
CA ILE A 33 0.35 2.56 -5.96
C ILE A 33 1.66 3.18 -6.45
N LYS A 34 2.39 2.49 -7.34
CA LYS A 34 3.63 3.01 -7.93
C LYS A 34 3.41 4.37 -8.59
N LYS A 35 2.36 4.51 -9.39
CA LYS A 35 2.02 5.78 -10.06
C LYS A 35 1.71 6.89 -9.06
N LYS A 36 1.03 6.59 -7.95
CA LYS A 36 0.66 7.58 -6.91
C LYS A 36 1.86 8.05 -6.09
N LYS A 37 2.84 7.18 -5.88
CA LYS A 37 4.07 7.42 -5.09
C LYS A 37 5.32 7.25 -5.97
N GLU A 38 5.29 7.78 -7.19
CA GLU A 38 6.33 7.55 -8.20
C GLU A 38 7.70 8.02 -7.72
N ASN A 39 7.77 9.15 -7.01
CA ASN A 39 9.03 9.66 -6.46
C ASN A 39 9.63 8.74 -5.40
N ASP A 40 8.80 8.24 -4.48
CA ASP A 40 9.22 7.33 -3.42
C ASP A 40 9.56 5.93 -3.95
N LEU A 41 8.90 5.51 -5.05
CA LEU A 41 9.02 4.17 -5.64
C LEU A 41 9.74 4.16 -7.00
N LYS A 42 10.48 5.21 -7.34
CA LYS A 42 11.10 5.41 -8.67
C LYS A 42 12.03 4.28 -9.10
N ALA A 43 12.73 3.68 -8.13
CA ALA A 43 13.71 2.63 -8.35
C ALA A 43 13.11 1.21 -8.22
N ILE A 44 11.82 1.09 -7.96
CA ILE A 44 11.15 -0.17 -7.68
C ILE A 44 10.14 -0.46 -8.79
N ASP A 45 10.23 -1.63 -9.41
CA ASP A 45 9.22 -2.07 -10.37
C ASP A 45 7.89 -2.39 -9.67
N ALA A 46 6.77 -2.12 -10.33
CA ALA A 46 5.46 -2.29 -9.71
C ALA A 46 5.23 -3.75 -9.29
N ASP A 47 5.67 -4.72 -10.08
CA ASP A 47 5.51 -6.15 -9.78
C ASP A 47 6.26 -6.57 -8.50
N LYS A 48 7.38 -5.89 -8.20
CA LYS A 48 8.22 -6.13 -7.02
C LYS A 48 7.63 -5.60 -5.72
N LEU A 49 6.58 -4.77 -5.77
CA LEU A 49 5.91 -4.31 -4.56
C LEU A 49 5.24 -5.48 -3.82
N GLN A 50 5.50 -5.60 -2.53
CA GLN A 50 4.77 -6.51 -1.65
C GLN A 50 3.67 -5.73 -0.94
N LEU A 51 2.44 -6.22 -1.01
CA LEU A 51 1.29 -5.61 -0.37
C LEU A 51 0.92 -6.42 0.85
N PHE A 52 0.72 -5.73 1.97
CA PHE A 52 0.29 -6.30 3.23
C PHE A 52 -1.06 -5.71 3.59
N LEU A 53 -1.93 -6.54 4.16
CA LEU A 53 -3.18 -6.05 4.73
C LEU A 53 -2.85 -5.18 5.93
N ALA A 54 -3.34 -3.95 5.88
CA ALA A 54 -3.25 -2.99 6.97
C ALA A 54 -4.15 -3.35 8.16
N LYS A 55 -5.26 -4.05 7.93
CA LYS A 55 -6.33 -4.33 8.87
C LYS A 55 -6.85 -5.74 8.63
N LYS A 56 -7.15 -6.47 9.69
CA LYS A 56 -7.94 -7.72 9.63
C LYS A 56 -9.08 -7.65 10.64
N GLY A 57 -10.30 -7.36 10.16
CA GLY A 57 -11.53 -7.57 10.95
C GLY A 57 -11.82 -6.58 12.10
N GLY A 58 -11.45 -5.30 12.00
CA GLY A 58 -11.80 -4.27 13.00
C GLY A 58 -11.24 -2.90 12.64
N ASP A 59 -11.49 -1.83 13.40
CA ASP A 59 -11.01 -0.47 13.10
C ASP A 59 -9.53 -0.21 13.45
N THR A 60 -8.80 -1.24 13.83
CA THR A 60 -7.41 -1.15 14.28
C THR A 60 -6.44 -1.56 13.17
N TRP A 61 -5.40 -0.75 12.97
CA TRP A 61 -4.26 -1.09 12.10
C TRP A 61 -3.45 -2.24 12.72
N LEU A 62 -2.97 -3.16 11.88
CA LEU A 62 -2.02 -4.18 12.27
C LEU A 62 -0.71 -3.49 12.63
N GLU A 63 -0.27 -3.67 13.87
CA GLU A 63 0.99 -3.09 14.35
C GLU A 63 2.14 -3.57 13.46
N SER A 64 2.98 -2.64 13.02
CA SER A 64 4.25 -3.00 12.39
C SER A 64 5.07 -3.73 13.45
N SER A 65 5.40 -5.00 13.22
CA SER A 65 6.35 -5.71 14.08
C SER A 65 7.73 -5.04 13.95
N THR A 66 8.00 -4.02 14.76
CA THR A 66 9.37 -3.63 15.04
C THR A 66 9.89 -4.63 16.07
N ASP A 67 10.74 -5.56 15.62
CA ASP A 67 11.62 -6.25 16.56
C ASP A 67 12.71 -5.23 16.94
N ASP A 68 12.39 -4.37 17.91
CA ASP A 68 13.38 -3.59 18.63
C ASP A 68 14.18 -4.58 19.49
N ARG A 69 15.28 -5.10 18.94
CA ARG A 69 16.24 -5.94 19.67
C ARG A 69 17.62 -5.30 19.71
#